data_AF-A0A1G6TZA3-F1
#
_entry.id   AF-A0A1G6TZA3-F1
#
_cell.length_a   1.000
_cell.length_b   1.000
_cell.length_c   1.000
_cell.angle_alpha   90.00
_cell.angle_beta   90.00
_cell.angle_gamma   90.00
#
_symmetry.space_group_name_H-M   'P 1'
#
loop_
_entity.id
_entity.type
_entity.pdbx_description
1 polymer ?
#
loop_
_entity_poly.entity_id
_entity_poly.type
_entity_poly.pdbx_seq_one_letter_code
_entity_poly.pdbx_strand_id
1 'polypeptide(L)'
;MQCQGGTVEKPEENMVNAGILFMFTAWLQSQMSDLIIFSQNKNFIPDFIATPERVPSDFHKKRVEYWEKHFGPVKNEFKEEFSNLLTDAEKKDVEEIYHLRNMIAHAHVSTGRNYMLYRPFGGPQREQKLIADLNLQPVADQSDPMILKLEFWRKEVFTNASNLIERFDQICLKKVADHLGVPHGRIR
;
A
#
# COMPACT_ATOMS: atom_id res chain seq x y z
N MET A 1 25.97 -27.10 22.70
CA MET A 1 25.99 -25.76 22.08
C MET A 1 24.59 -25.49 21.55
N GLN A 2 23.75 -24.85 22.38
CA GLN A 2 22.38 -24.50 22.00
C GLN A 2 22.42 -23.15 21.29
N CYS A 3 21.95 -23.09 20.05
CA CYS A 3 21.71 -21.83 19.35
C CYS A 3 20.59 -21.09 20.09
N GLN A 4 20.94 -20.03 20.81
CA GLN A 4 19.96 -19.09 21.34
C GLN A 4 19.31 -18.38 20.14
N GLY A 5 18.05 -18.69 19.87
CA GLY A 5 17.22 -17.87 18.98
C GLY A 5 17.09 -16.49 19.62
N GLY A 6 17.78 -15.50 19.06
CA GLY A 6 17.73 -14.13 19.53
C GLY A 6 16.30 -13.60 19.43
N THR A 7 15.72 -13.20 20.56
CA THR A 7 14.49 -12.40 20.57
C THR A 7 14.79 -11.12 19.80
N VAL A 8 14.14 -10.92 18.65
CA VAL A 8 14.21 -9.65 17.91
C VAL A 8 13.75 -8.54 18.85
N GLU A 9 14.57 -7.51 19.04
CA GLU A 9 14.17 -6.39 19.91
C GLU A 9 13.02 -5.61 19.26
N LYS A 10 12.09 -5.09 20.07
CA LYS A 10 10.89 -4.39 19.57
C LYS A 10 11.18 -3.28 18.55
N PRO A 11 12.24 -2.45 18.68
CA PRO A 11 12.58 -1.46 17.66
C PRO A 11 12.90 -2.10 16.30
N GLU A 12 13.63 -3.23 16.30
CA GLU A 12 13.98 -3.97 15.09
C GLU A 12 12.75 -4.63 14.46
N GLU A 13 11.91 -5.29 15.28
CA GLU A 13 10.64 -5.87 14.82
C GLU A 13 9.75 -4.80 14.18
N ASN A 14 9.68 -3.61 14.80
CA ASN A 14 8.91 -2.49 14.28
C ASN A 14 9.40 -2.03 12.90
N MET A 15 10.72 -1.96 12.70
CA MET A 15 11.33 -1.59 11.42
C MET A 15 11.10 -2.66 10.36
N VAL A 16 11.25 -3.94 10.71
CA VAL A 16 10.99 -5.07 9.81
C VAL A 16 9.53 -5.05 9.35
N ASN A 17 8.59 -4.95 10.28
CA ASN A 17 7.16 -4.94 9.98
C ASN A 17 6.78 -3.72 9.12
N ALA A 18 7.34 -2.54 9.40
CA ALA A 18 7.16 -1.36 8.56
C ALA A 18 7.69 -1.58 7.14
N GLY A 19 8.87 -2.18 7.00
CA GLY A 19 9.47 -2.53 5.71
C GLY A 19 8.58 -3.49 4.92
N ILE A 20 8.05 -4.53 5.56
CA ILE A 20 7.11 -5.49 4.96
C ILE A 20 5.86 -4.78 4.43
N LEU A 21 5.20 -3.96 5.28
CA LEU A 21 4.02 -3.20 4.87
C LEU A 21 4.34 -2.27 3.69
N PHE A 22 5.46 -1.56 3.74
CA PHE A 22 5.88 -0.65 2.67
C PHE A 22 6.09 -1.40 1.34
N MET A 23 6.80 -2.54 1.37
CA MET A 23 7.01 -3.38 0.19
C MET A 23 5.68 -3.87 -0.40
N PHE A 24 4.73 -4.29 0.43
CA PHE A 24 3.40 -4.65 -0.06
C PHE A 24 2.65 -3.49 -0.71
N THR A 25 2.80 -2.25 -0.22
CA THR A 25 2.20 -1.10 -0.91
C THR A 25 2.84 -0.83 -2.28
N ALA A 26 4.15 -1.05 -2.43
CA ALA A 26 4.84 -0.93 -3.72
C ALA A 26 4.39 -2.04 -4.70
N TRP A 27 4.18 -3.25 -4.17
CA TRP A 27 3.62 -4.37 -4.92
C TRP A 27 2.21 -4.04 -5.43
N LEU A 28 1.31 -3.53 -4.58
CA LEU A 28 -0.03 -3.07 -5.00
C LEU A 28 0.01 -1.96 -6.04
N GLN A 29 0.95 -1.01 -5.96
CA GLN A 29 1.12 0.01 -7.02
C GLN A 29 1.40 -0.63 -8.37
N SER A 30 2.24 -1.66 -8.40
CA SER A 30 2.59 -2.37 -9.63
C SER A 30 1.36 -3.03 -10.24
N GLN A 31 0.54 -3.70 -9.42
CA GLN A 31 -0.71 -4.31 -9.87
C GLN A 31 -1.71 -3.28 -10.41
N MET A 32 -1.91 -2.16 -9.70
CA MET A 32 -2.78 -1.07 -10.17
C MET A 32 -2.30 -0.51 -11.51
N SER A 33 -0.99 -0.34 -11.68
CA SER A 33 -0.40 0.12 -12.94
C SER A 33 -0.66 -0.85 -14.08
N ASP A 34 -0.46 -2.15 -13.84
CA ASP A 34 -0.70 -3.20 -14.82
C ASP A 34 -2.17 -3.20 -15.27
N LEU A 35 -3.12 -3.09 -14.33
CA LEU A 35 -4.55 -3.01 -14.62
C LEU A 35 -4.93 -1.77 -15.43
N ILE A 36 -4.41 -0.58 -15.09
CA ILE A 36 -4.62 0.64 -15.87
C ILE A 36 -4.13 0.46 -17.31
N ILE A 37 -2.90 -0.05 -17.47
CA ILE A 37 -2.29 -0.29 -18.78
C ILE A 37 -3.17 -1.24 -19.60
N PHE A 38 -3.67 -2.33 -19.01
CA PHE A 38 -4.55 -3.27 -19.71
C PHE A 38 -5.89 -2.66 -20.10
N SER A 39 -6.49 -1.81 -19.26
CA SER A 39 -7.73 -1.10 -19.60
C SER A 39 -7.56 -0.22 -20.85
N GLN A 40 -6.43 0.49 -20.92
CA GLN A 40 -6.10 1.41 -22.01
C GLN A 40 -5.55 0.70 -23.25
N ASN A 41 -5.01 -0.52 -23.11
CA ASN A 41 -4.33 -1.28 -24.17
C ASN A 41 -4.76 -2.75 -24.16
N LYS A 42 -6.06 -3.00 -24.39
CA LYS A 42 -6.65 -4.36 -24.30
C LYS A 42 -5.99 -5.40 -25.20
N ASN A 43 -5.36 -4.96 -26.30
CA ASN A 43 -4.60 -5.81 -27.20
C ASN A 43 -3.37 -6.47 -26.56
N PHE A 44 -2.89 -6.01 -25.40
CA PHE A 44 -1.78 -6.66 -24.68
C PHE A 44 -2.21 -7.90 -23.89
N ILE A 45 -3.50 -8.03 -23.57
CA ILE A 45 -4.02 -9.08 -22.69
C ILE A 45 -3.82 -10.48 -23.27
N PRO A 46 -4.13 -10.77 -24.55
CA PRO A 46 -3.98 -12.12 -25.10
C PRO A 46 -2.54 -12.65 -24.99
N ASP A 47 -1.56 -11.86 -25.41
CA ASP A 47 -0.14 -12.23 -25.36
C ASP A 47 0.34 -12.39 -23.90
N PHE A 48 -0.08 -11.49 -23.02
CA PHE A 48 0.26 -11.56 -21.60
C PHE A 48 -0.26 -12.84 -20.91
N ILE A 49 -1.44 -13.31 -21.30
CA ILE A 49 -2.03 -14.56 -20.79
C ILE A 49 -1.34 -15.78 -21.43
N ALA A 50 -1.05 -15.72 -22.73
CA ALA A 50 -0.53 -16.84 -23.49
C ALA A 50 0.92 -17.22 -23.13
N THR A 51 1.75 -16.27 -22.69
CA THR A 51 3.16 -16.52 -22.36
C THR A 51 3.44 -16.30 -20.87
N PRO A 52 3.10 -17.26 -19.99
CA PRO A 52 3.16 -17.03 -18.56
C PRO A 52 4.56 -16.76 -17.99
N GLU A 53 5.57 -17.33 -18.63
CA GLU A 53 6.98 -17.29 -18.25
C GLU A 53 7.68 -15.94 -18.52
N ARG A 54 7.07 -15.04 -19.30
CA ARG A 54 7.69 -13.77 -19.68
C ARG A 54 6.68 -12.64 -19.81
N VAL A 55 7.14 -11.42 -19.57
CA VAL A 55 6.36 -10.20 -19.84
C VAL A 55 6.54 -9.83 -21.31
N PRO A 56 5.46 -9.69 -22.11
CA PRO A 56 5.55 -9.26 -23.50
C PRO A 56 6.25 -7.89 -23.62
N SER A 57 7.08 -7.71 -24.66
CA SER A 57 7.96 -6.53 -24.78
C SER A 57 7.18 -5.21 -24.81
N ASP A 58 6.06 -5.16 -25.53
CA ASP A 58 5.29 -3.91 -25.66
C ASP A 58 4.55 -3.55 -24.38
N PHE A 59 4.03 -4.55 -23.66
CA PHE A 59 3.50 -4.34 -22.32
C PHE A 59 4.61 -3.89 -21.36
N HIS A 60 5.80 -4.51 -21.42
CA HIS A 60 6.94 -4.14 -20.58
C HIS A 60 7.36 -2.68 -20.76
N LYS A 61 7.40 -2.16 -22.00
CA LYS A 61 7.69 -0.74 -22.25
C LYS A 61 6.73 0.17 -21.51
N LYS A 62 5.43 -0.15 -21.51
CA LYS A 62 4.43 0.60 -20.74
C LYS A 62 4.61 0.48 -19.24
N ARG A 63 4.97 -0.69 -18.72
CA ARG A 63 5.27 -0.85 -17.28
C ARG A 63 6.40 0.05 -16.81
N VAL A 64 7.47 0.18 -17.62
CA VAL A 64 8.60 1.06 -17.30
C VAL A 64 8.16 2.51 -17.19
N GLU A 65 7.27 3.00 -18.07
CA GLU A 65 6.70 4.36 -17.96
C GLU A 65 5.96 4.56 -16.61
N TYR A 66 5.28 3.54 -16.09
CA TYR A 66 4.59 3.61 -14.79
C TYR A 66 5.52 3.45 -13.58
N TRP A 67 6.69 2.82 -13.73
CA TRP A 67 7.67 2.69 -12.64
C TRP A 67 8.22 4.03 -12.18
N GLU A 68 8.26 5.03 -13.07
CA GLU A 68 8.68 6.40 -12.74
C GLU A 68 7.60 7.16 -11.95
N LYS A 69 6.34 6.69 -11.95
CA LYS A 69 5.25 7.34 -11.22
C LYS A 69 5.30 7.01 -9.72
N HIS A 70 5.05 8.03 -8.90
CA HIS A 70 4.81 7.83 -7.46
C HIS A 70 3.42 7.22 -7.20
N PHE A 71 3.18 6.72 -5.97
CA PHE A 71 1.88 6.12 -5.60
C PHE A 71 0.70 7.03 -5.88
N GLY A 72 0.82 8.31 -5.50
CA GLY A 72 -0.29 9.27 -5.53
C GLY A 72 -0.92 9.40 -6.91
N PRO A 73 -0.11 9.68 -7.95
CA PRO A 73 -0.57 9.65 -9.35
C PRO A 73 -1.21 8.32 -9.75
N VAL A 74 -0.57 7.17 -9.49
CA VAL A 74 -1.10 5.85 -9.87
C VAL A 74 -2.44 5.57 -9.19
N LYS A 75 -2.56 5.88 -7.89
CA LYS A 75 -3.80 5.76 -7.12
C LYS A 75 -4.92 6.60 -7.74
N ASN A 76 -4.64 7.86 -8.07
CA ASN A 76 -5.64 8.75 -8.64
C ASN A 76 -6.13 8.25 -10.01
N GLU A 77 -5.18 7.86 -10.87
CA GLU A 77 -5.47 7.31 -12.19
C GLU A 77 -6.28 6.00 -12.09
N PHE A 78 -5.92 5.10 -11.17
CA PHE A 78 -6.67 3.87 -10.91
C PHE A 78 -8.12 4.15 -10.50
N LYS A 79 -8.32 5.12 -9.58
CA LYS A 79 -9.66 5.50 -9.11
C LYS A 79 -10.51 6.13 -10.20
N GLU A 80 -9.89 6.87 -11.11
CA GLU A 80 -10.56 7.52 -12.23
C GLU A 80 -10.95 6.50 -13.31
N GLU A 81 -9.98 5.71 -13.77
CA GLU A 81 -10.13 4.67 -14.81
C GLU A 81 -11.23 3.67 -14.43
N PHE A 82 -11.26 3.22 -13.18
CA PHE A 82 -12.21 2.22 -12.70
C PHE A 82 -13.34 2.82 -11.84
N SER A 83 -13.59 4.13 -11.96
CA SER A 83 -14.56 4.87 -11.13
C SER A 83 -15.96 4.27 -11.08
N ASN A 84 -16.43 3.69 -12.19
CA ASN A 84 -17.73 3.04 -12.35
C ASN A 84 -17.78 1.60 -11.79
N LEU A 85 -16.62 0.98 -11.56
CA LEU A 85 -16.49 -0.39 -11.05
C LEU A 85 -16.20 -0.41 -9.55
N LEU A 86 -15.54 0.62 -9.04
CA LEU A 86 -15.14 0.73 -7.64
C LEU A 86 -16.25 1.33 -6.77
N THR A 87 -16.54 0.64 -5.68
CA THR A 87 -17.38 1.14 -4.58
C THR A 87 -16.64 2.21 -3.79
N ASP A 88 -17.38 3.01 -3.01
CA ASP A 88 -16.78 4.03 -2.14
C ASP A 88 -15.87 3.42 -1.07
N ALA A 89 -16.19 2.21 -0.58
CA ALA A 89 -15.34 1.47 0.34
C ALA A 89 -13.99 1.11 -0.28
N GLU A 90 -13.95 0.63 -1.52
CA GLU A 90 -12.70 0.30 -2.21
C GLU A 90 -11.89 1.55 -2.57
N LYS A 91 -12.58 2.65 -2.92
CA LYS A 91 -11.95 3.96 -3.11
C LYS A 91 -11.34 4.53 -1.83
N LYS A 92 -11.88 4.15 -0.66
CA LYS A 92 -11.33 4.46 0.67
C LYS A 92 -10.13 3.57 1.00
N ASP A 93 -10.22 2.27 0.76
CA ASP A 93 -9.13 1.32 1.01
C ASP A 93 -7.82 1.75 0.34
N VAL A 94 -7.86 2.14 -0.95
CA VAL A 94 -6.66 2.60 -1.66
C VAL A 94 -6.13 3.94 -1.12
N GLU A 95 -7.00 4.78 -0.55
CA GLU A 95 -6.59 6.03 0.09
C GLU A 95 -5.88 5.75 1.43
N GLU A 96 -6.41 4.82 2.22
CA GLU A 96 -5.81 4.38 3.48
C GLU A 96 -4.44 3.73 3.23
N ILE A 97 -4.31 2.91 2.18
CA ILE A 97 -3.02 2.32 1.76
C ILE A 97 -2.02 3.41 1.36
N TYR A 98 -2.46 4.45 0.64
CA TYR A 98 -1.61 5.60 0.33
C TYR A 98 -1.14 6.32 1.59
N HIS A 99 -2.04 6.53 2.55
CA HIS A 99 -1.70 7.16 3.82
C HIS A 99 -0.71 6.30 4.63
N LEU A 100 -0.95 4.99 4.75
CA LEU A 100 -0.03 4.05 5.37
C LEU A 100 1.37 4.10 4.73
N ARG A 101 1.44 4.02 3.41
CA ARG A 101 2.71 4.11 2.66
C ARG A 101 3.42 5.43 2.97
N ASN A 102 2.70 6.54 2.88
CA ASN A 102 3.26 7.87 3.06
C ASN A 102 3.76 8.08 4.50
N MET A 103 3.03 7.55 5.48
CA MET A 103 3.46 7.59 6.88
C MET A 103 4.77 6.84 7.09
N ILE A 104 4.90 5.64 6.54
CA ILE A 104 6.14 4.85 6.65
C ILE A 104 7.29 5.55 5.92
N ALA A 105 7.06 6.04 4.69
CA ALA A 105 8.07 6.69 3.86
C ALA A 105 8.69 7.94 4.51
N HIS A 106 7.91 8.65 5.32
CA HIS A 106 8.31 9.91 5.95
C HIS A 106 8.42 9.79 7.47
N ALA A 107 8.48 8.57 8.00
CA ALA A 107 8.65 8.35 9.43
C ALA A 107 10.09 8.67 9.86
N HIS A 108 10.21 9.35 11.00
CA HIS A 108 11.47 9.43 11.72
C HIS A 108 11.72 8.11 12.45
N VAL A 109 12.72 7.38 11.96
CA VAL A 109 13.15 6.09 12.53
C VAL A 109 14.19 6.31 13.64
N SER A 110 14.20 5.46 14.65
CA SER A 110 15.23 5.43 15.69
C SER A 110 15.24 4.04 16.32
N THR A 111 16.42 3.42 16.39
CA THR A 111 16.60 2.12 17.06
C THR A 111 16.53 2.21 18.58
N GLY A 112 16.64 3.42 19.15
CA GLY A 112 16.51 3.66 20.59
C GLY A 112 15.07 3.74 21.09
N ARG A 113 14.06 3.56 20.21
CA ARG A 113 12.63 3.64 20.57
C ARG A 113 11.87 2.48 19.95
N ASN A 114 10.85 1.99 20.66
CA ASN A 114 9.96 0.95 20.16
C ASN A 114 8.95 1.45 19.10
N TYR A 115 9.04 2.69 18.62
CA TYR A 115 8.10 3.26 17.66
C TYR A 115 8.81 4.20 16.69
N MET A 116 8.26 4.35 15.49
CA MET A 116 8.64 5.44 14.59
C MET A 116 7.72 6.63 14.81
N LEU A 117 8.18 7.82 14.44
CA LEU A 117 7.37 9.03 14.57
C LEU A 117 7.03 9.58 13.19
N TYR A 118 5.76 9.84 12.94
CA TYR A 118 5.33 10.52 11.73
C TYR A 118 4.58 11.79 12.10
N ARG A 119 4.96 12.89 11.45
CA ARG A 119 4.23 14.14 11.52
C ARG A 119 3.40 14.29 10.25
N PRO A 120 2.06 14.33 10.35
CA PRO A 120 1.23 14.69 9.23
C PRO A 120 1.58 16.08 8.69
N PHE A 121 1.72 16.19 7.37
CA PHE A 121 1.88 17.48 6.70
C PHE A 121 0.54 17.92 6.11
N GLY A 122 0.21 19.21 6.21
CA GLY A 122 -1.01 19.79 5.60
C GLY A 122 -2.01 20.45 6.56
N GLY A 123 -1.63 20.67 7.81
CA GLY A 123 -2.43 21.40 8.80
C GLY A 123 -3.58 20.58 9.42
N PRO A 124 -4.40 21.22 10.29
CA PRO A 124 -5.34 20.53 11.18
C PRO A 124 -6.37 19.64 10.47
N GLN A 125 -6.78 20.00 9.25
CA GLN A 125 -7.74 19.22 8.46
C GLN A 125 -7.18 17.86 8.02
N ARG A 126 -5.91 17.82 7.61
CA ARG A 126 -5.26 16.57 7.19
C ARG A 126 -4.89 15.69 8.39
N GLU A 127 -4.59 16.32 9.52
CA GLU A 127 -4.42 15.64 10.81
C GLU A 127 -5.70 14.93 11.24
N GLN A 128 -6.85 15.61 11.24
CA GLN A 128 -8.15 14.99 11.58
C GLN A 128 -8.51 13.84 10.65
N LYS A 129 -8.25 13.96 9.35
CA LYS A 129 -8.52 12.90 8.39
C LYS A 129 -7.70 11.63 8.70
N LEU A 130 -6.41 11.78 9.02
CA LEU A 130 -5.56 10.65 9.40
C LEU A 130 -6.00 9.99 10.71
N ILE A 131 -6.48 10.77 11.68
CA ILE A 131 -7.05 10.22 12.93
C ILE A 131 -8.23 9.31 12.60
N ALA A 132 -9.15 9.78 11.74
CA ALA A 132 -10.33 9.02 11.34
C ALA A 132 -9.98 7.77 10.52
N ASP A 133 -9.11 7.92 9.52
CA ASP A 133 -8.75 6.83 8.60
C ASP A 133 -7.98 5.70 9.31
N LEU A 134 -7.20 6.02 10.34
CA LEU A 134 -6.36 5.07 11.07
C LEU A 134 -6.95 4.66 12.42
N ASN A 135 -8.15 5.14 12.74
CA ASN A 135 -8.85 4.91 14.01
C ASN A 135 -7.98 5.22 15.25
N LEU A 136 -7.31 6.37 15.23
CA LEU A 136 -6.42 6.79 16.32
C LEU A 136 -7.24 7.43 17.45
N GLN A 137 -6.99 7.01 18.69
CA GLN A 137 -7.67 7.59 19.85
C GLN A 137 -6.97 8.91 20.26
N PRO A 138 -7.71 10.00 20.52
CA PRO A 138 -7.15 11.21 21.09
C PRO A 138 -6.53 10.93 22.46
N VAL A 139 -5.37 11.52 22.75
CA VAL A 139 -4.68 11.37 24.04
C VAL A 139 -4.63 12.74 24.73
N ALA A 140 -4.84 12.79 26.04
CA ALA A 140 -4.62 14.03 26.81
C ALA A 140 -3.13 14.46 26.73
N ASP A 141 -2.86 15.76 26.66
CA ASP A 141 -1.51 16.32 26.40
C ASP A 141 -0.86 15.80 25.10
N GLN A 142 -1.65 15.73 24.03
CA GLN A 142 -1.10 15.46 22.71
C GLN A 142 -0.17 16.60 22.29
N SER A 143 1.05 16.26 21.85
CA SER A 143 2.02 17.23 21.38
C SER A 143 1.44 18.08 20.23
N ASP A 144 1.64 19.40 20.29
CA ASP A 144 1.31 20.36 19.23
C ASP A 144 2.61 20.85 18.58
N PRO A 145 2.89 20.52 17.30
CA PRO A 145 2.01 19.83 16.35
C PRO A 145 1.92 18.31 16.58
N MET A 146 0.83 17.71 16.11
CA MET A 146 0.53 16.29 16.30
C MET A 146 1.64 15.37 15.75
N ILE A 147 2.09 14.43 16.58
CA ILE A 147 3.05 13.38 16.20
C ILE A 147 2.41 12.02 16.42
N LEU A 148 2.33 11.23 15.35
CA LEU A 148 1.83 9.86 15.38
C LEU A 148 2.97 8.89 15.72
N LYS A 149 2.70 7.97 16.66
CA LYS A 149 3.58 6.84 16.96
C LYS A 149 3.19 5.65 16.10
N LEU A 150 4.14 5.12 15.34
CA LEU A 150 3.97 3.95 14.50
C LEU A 150 4.57 2.74 15.20
N GLU A 151 3.68 1.89 15.72
CA GLU A 151 3.98 0.73 16.57
C GLU A 151 3.58 -0.58 15.86
N PHE A 152 4.14 -0.82 14.69
CA PHE A 152 3.96 -2.06 13.93
C PHE A 152 4.53 -3.32 14.60
N TRP A 153 5.32 -3.22 15.67
CA TRP A 153 5.61 -4.38 16.54
C TRP A 153 4.37 -4.87 17.31
N ARG A 154 3.33 -4.03 17.45
CA ARG A 154 2.05 -4.47 18.02
C ARG A 154 1.33 -5.31 16.97
N LYS A 155 1.14 -6.60 17.29
CA LYS A 155 0.49 -7.58 16.41
C LYS A 155 -0.83 -7.10 15.83
N GLU A 156 -1.67 -6.44 16.62
CA GLU A 156 -2.96 -5.92 16.15
C GLU A 156 -2.80 -4.84 15.08
N VAL A 157 -1.89 -3.87 15.28
CA VAL A 157 -1.63 -2.78 14.34
C VAL A 157 -1.11 -3.33 13.01
N PHE A 158 -0.14 -4.24 13.07
CA PHE A 158 0.41 -4.89 11.88
C PHE A 158 -0.63 -5.75 11.15
N THR A 159 -1.40 -6.54 11.91
CA THR A 159 -2.48 -7.38 11.34
C THR A 159 -3.53 -6.53 10.65
N ASN A 160 -3.97 -5.42 11.26
CA ASN A 160 -4.97 -4.54 10.66
C ASN A 160 -4.48 -3.91 9.35
N ALA A 161 -3.24 -3.43 9.32
CA ALA A 161 -2.62 -2.91 8.10
C ALA A 161 -2.46 -3.99 7.02
N SER A 162 -2.08 -5.20 7.42
CA SER A 162 -1.95 -6.35 6.51
C SER A 162 -3.29 -6.78 5.93
N ASN A 163 -4.34 -6.83 6.76
CA ASN A 163 -5.70 -7.15 6.35
C ASN A 163 -6.28 -6.11 5.38
N LEU A 164 -5.98 -4.82 5.56
CA LEU A 164 -6.35 -3.78 4.61
C LEU A 164 -5.71 -4.03 3.23
N ILE A 165 -4.40 -4.31 3.21
CA ILE A 165 -3.66 -4.62 1.98
C ILE A 165 -4.21 -5.88 1.31
N GLU A 166 -4.43 -6.95 2.06
CA GLU A 166 -4.97 -8.21 1.56
C GLU A 166 -6.38 -8.04 1.03
N ARG A 167 -7.26 -7.33 1.76
CA ARG A 167 -8.62 -7.03 1.31
C ARG A 167 -8.61 -6.27 0.00
N PHE A 168 -7.78 -5.24 -0.13
CA PHE A 168 -7.66 -4.47 -1.36
C PHE A 168 -7.17 -5.35 -2.52
N ASP A 169 -6.18 -6.22 -2.31
CA ASP A 169 -5.72 -7.18 -3.33
C ASP A 169 -6.80 -8.19 -3.72
N GLN A 170 -7.33 -8.96 -2.77
CA GLN A 170 -8.23 -10.09 -3.04
C GLN A 170 -9.63 -9.67 -3.49
N ILE A 171 -10.09 -8.47 -3.11
CA ILE A 171 -11.45 -8.01 -3.43
C ILE A 171 -11.39 -7.00 -4.56
N CYS A 172 -10.71 -5.87 -4.35
CA CYS A 172 -10.71 -4.76 -5.30
C CYS A 172 -9.92 -5.10 -6.58
N LEU A 173 -8.62 -5.42 -6.45
CA LEU A 173 -7.78 -5.68 -7.61
C LEU A 173 -8.22 -6.93 -8.36
N LYS A 174 -8.60 -7.99 -7.64
CA LYS A 174 -9.19 -9.18 -8.26
C LYS A 174 -10.42 -8.86 -9.10
N LYS A 175 -11.36 -8.07 -8.57
CA LYS A 175 -12.58 -7.68 -9.30
C LYS A 175 -12.26 -6.90 -10.57
N VAL A 176 -11.29 -5.98 -10.50
CA VAL A 176 -10.85 -5.21 -11.68
C VAL A 176 -10.16 -6.12 -12.70
N ALA A 177 -9.32 -7.05 -12.25
CA ALA A 177 -8.66 -8.03 -13.11
C ALA A 177 -9.68 -8.93 -13.84
N ASP A 178 -10.66 -9.46 -13.09
CA ASP A 178 -11.76 -10.28 -13.63
C ASP A 178 -12.58 -9.50 -14.67
N HIS A 179 -12.85 -8.21 -14.43
CA HIS A 179 -13.54 -7.33 -15.38
C HIS A 179 -12.77 -7.13 -16.69
N LEU A 180 -11.44 -7.06 -16.62
CA LEU A 180 -10.57 -6.93 -17.79
C LEU A 180 -10.28 -8.29 -18.48
N GLY A 181 -10.69 -9.41 -17.88
CA GLY A 181 -10.38 -10.74 -18.38
C GLY A 181 -8.92 -11.16 -18.14
N VAL A 182 -8.23 -10.54 -17.17
CA VAL A 182 -6.86 -10.88 -16.78
C VAL A 182 -6.90 -11.74 -15.52
N PRO A 183 -6.27 -12.93 -15.49
CA PRO A 183 -6.26 -13.72 -14.26
C PRO A 183 -5.51 -12.99 -13.15
N HIS A 184 -6.15 -12.75 -12.00
CA HIS A 184 -5.56 -11.98 -10.89
C HIS A 184 -4.18 -12.52 -10.44
N GLY A 185 -4.00 -13.84 -10.42
CA GLY A 185 -2.71 -14.45 -10.08
C GLY A 185 -1.56 -14.12 -11.05
N ARG A 186 -1.84 -13.56 -12.23
CA ARG A 186 -0.84 -13.15 -13.22
C ARG A 186 -0.30 -11.73 -12.99
N ILE A 187 -1.06 -10.89 -12.29
CA ILE A 187 -0.66 -9.52 -11.95
C ILE A 187 -0.09 -9.42 -10.54
N ARG A 188 -0.15 -10.52 -9.76
CA ARG A 188 0.46 -10.67 -8.44
C ARG A 188 1.94 -11.02 -8.52
#